data_AF-A0A955DQN9-F1
#
_entry.id   AF-A0A955DQN9-F1
#
_cell.length_a   1.000
_cell.length_b   1.000
_cell.length_c   1.000
_cell.angle_alpha   90.00
_cell.angle_beta   90.00
_cell.angle_gamma   90.00
#
_symmetry.space_group_name_H-M   'P 1'
#
loop_
_entity.id
_entity.type
_entity.pdbx_description
1 polymer ?
#
loop_
_entity_poly.entity_id
_entity_poly.type
_entity_poly.pdbx_seq_one_letter_code
_entity_poly.pdbx_strand_id
1 'polypeptide(L)'
;IRRLMFVFEDILLVNDRGVQAFLKEVETADLVLALRTASVELKEKIFANMSERAAQNIKEEMEYMGPVRLNDVEMAQQNIVEIVRRLEESGEIIIAGRGGDSELIV
;
A
#
# COMPACT_ATOMS: atom_id res chain seq x y z
N ILE A 1 -4.77 -7.91 24.86
CA ILE A 1 -5.24 -8.24 23.49
C ILE A 1 -4.35 -7.48 22.50
N ARG A 2 -3.26 -8.10 22.01
CA ARG A 2 -2.47 -7.53 20.92
C ARG A 2 -3.23 -7.81 19.63
N ARG A 3 -4.11 -6.89 19.22
CA ARG A 3 -4.46 -6.81 17.79
C ARG A 3 -3.13 -6.65 17.06
N LEU A 4 -2.79 -7.60 16.19
CA LEU A 4 -1.57 -7.53 15.37
C LEU A 4 -1.58 -6.17 14.67
N MET A 5 -0.51 -5.39 14.85
CA MET A 5 -0.40 -4.06 14.26
C MET A 5 -0.31 -4.22 12.74
N PHE A 6 -1.14 -3.49 11.97
CA PHE A 6 -1.06 -3.49 10.51
C PHE A 6 0.20 -2.75 10.12
N VAL A 7 1.09 -3.38 9.37
CA VAL A 7 2.30 -2.78 8.84
C VAL A 7 2.20 -2.64 7.31
N PHE A 8 3.13 -1.89 6.72
CA PHE A 8 3.11 -1.63 5.29
C PHE A 8 3.15 -2.91 4.42
N GLU A 9 3.90 -3.93 4.84
CA GLU A 9 3.94 -5.23 4.14
C GLU A 9 2.60 -5.99 4.20
N ASP A 10 1.73 -5.72 5.18
CA ASP A 10 0.41 -6.35 5.27
C ASP A 10 -0.54 -5.90 4.14
N ILE A 11 -0.16 -4.91 3.32
CA ILE A 11 -0.87 -4.57 2.08
C ILE A 11 -0.97 -5.77 1.12
N LEU A 12 -0.07 -6.76 1.24
CA LEU A 12 -0.20 -8.03 0.51
C LEU A 12 -1.53 -8.76 0.80
N LEU A 13 -2.10 -8.57 1.99
CA LEU A 13 -3.38 -9.15 2.43
C LEU A 13 -4.61 -8.37 1.92
N VAL A 14 -4.41 -7.25 1.25
CA VAL A 14 -5.47 -6.42 0.67
C VAL A 14 -5.80 -6.93 -0.74
N ASN A 15 -7.08 -7.05 -1.06
CA ASN A 15 -7.50 -7.42 -2.41
C ASN A 15 -7.22 -6.30 -3.43
N ASP A 16 -7.22 -6.63 -4.71
CA ASP A 16 -6.86 -5.69 -5.79
C ASP A 16 -7.76 -4.43 -5.80
N ARG A 17 -9.05 -4.59 -5.53
CA ARG A 17 -9.98 -3.45 -5.40
C ARG A 17 -9.57 -2.50 -4.28
N GLY A 18 -9.17 -3.04 -3.13
CA GLY A 18 -8.70 -2.25 -2.01
C GLY A 18 -7.37 -1.57 -2.30
N VAL A 19 -6.46 -2.26 -3.02
CA VAL A 19 -5.20 -1.66 -3.48
C VAL A 19 -5.49 -0.45 -4.38
N GLN A 20 -6.36 -0.62 -5.37
CA GLN A 20 -6.78 0.46 -6.27
C GLN A 20 -7.50 1.60 -5.54
N ALA A 21 -8.21 1.31 -4.45
CA ALA A 21 -8.89 2.33 -3.65
C ALA A 21 -7.88 3.23 -2.94
N PHE A 22 -6.94 2.66 -2.17
CA PHE A 22 -5.97 3.50 -1.45
C PHE A 22 -4.99 4.20 -2.41
N LEU A 23 -4.62 3.57 -3.54
CA LEU A 23 -3.74 4.21 -4.53
C LEU A 23 -4.32 5.50 -5.12
N LYS A 24 -5.63 5.72 -5.06
CA LYS A 24 -6.26 6.99 -5.46
C LYS A 24 -6.11 8.10 -4.44
N GLU A 25 -5.85 7.76 -3.19
CA GLU A 25 -5.72 8.71 -2.07
C GLU A 25 -4.27 8.97 -1.66
N VAL A 26 -3.34 8.12 -2.12
CA VAL A 26 -1.90 8.26 -1.84
C VAL A 26 -1.27 9.28 -2.77
N GLU A 27 -0.48 10.20 -2.20
CA GLU A 27 0.36 11.11 -2.98
C GLU A 27 1.51 10.36 -3.66
N THR A 28 1.81 10.73 -4.90
CA THR A 28 2.89 10.11 -5.68
C THR A 28 4.24 10.12 -4.95
N ALA A 29 4.59 11.22 -4.28
CA ALA A 29 5.85 11.32 -3.54
C ALA A 29 5.95 10.29 -2.41
N ASP A 30 4.87 10.10 -1.64
CA ASP A 30 4.81 9.11 -0.57
C ASP A 30 4.90 7.68 -1.14
N LEU A 31 4.20 7.41 -2.25
CA LEU A 31 4.27 6.10 -2.89
C LEU A 31 5.69 5.76 -3.36
N VAL A 32 6.37 6.70 -4.02
CA VAL A 32 7.74 6.52 -4.51
C VAL A 32 8.71 6.25 -3.35
N LEU A 33 8.61 7.02 -2.26
CA LEU A 33 9.43 6.84 -1.07
C LEU A 33 9.18 5.48 -0.40
N ALA A 34 7.92 5.16 -0.13
CA ALA A 34 7.52 3.94 0.55
C ALA A 34 7.93 2.67 -0.21
N LEU A 35 7.84 2.70 -1.55
CA LEU A 35 8.20 1.59 -2.40
C LEU A 35 9.71 1.31 -2.41
N ARG A 36 10.60 2.21 -2.01
CA ARG A 36 12.05 1.94 -2.08
C ARG A 36 12.48 0.71 -1.28
N THR A 37 11.97 0.60 -0.06
CA THR A 37 12.28 -0.48 0.90
C THR A 37 11.24 -1.58 0.91
N ALA A 38 10.21 -1.48 0.07
CA ALA A 38 9.19 -2.51 -0.10
C ALA A 38 9.78 -3.81 -0.67
N SER A 39 9.21 -4.94 -0.26
CA SER A 39 9.49 -6.23 -0.87
C SER A 39 9.18 -6.24 -2.37
N VAL A 40 9.82 -7.14 -3.12
CA VAL A 40 9.56 -7.30 -4.56
C VAL A 40 8.10 -7.68 -4.80
N GLU A 41 7.57 -8.58 -3.99
CA GLU A 41 6.18 -9.03 -4.06
C GLU A 41 5.20 -7.86 -3.85
N LEU A 42 5.45 -7.01 -2.85
CA LEU A 42 4.60 -5.84 -2.62
C LEU A 42 4.68 -4.86 -3.79
N LYS A 43 5.88 -4.56 -4.31
CA LYS A 43 6.04 -3.71 -5.50
C LYS A 43 5.24 -4.23 -6.68
N GLU A 44 5.33 -5.53 -6.97
CA GLU A 44 4.61 -6.18 -8.06
C GLU A 44 3.09 -6.05 -7.87
N LYS A 45 2.58 -6.32 -6.67
CA LYS A 45 1.15 -6.17 -6.36
C LYS A 45 0.67 -4.73 -6.55
N ILE A 46 1.46 -3.74 -6.13
CA ILE A 46 1.13 -2.33 -6.32
C ILE A 46 1.11 -1.98 -7.80
N PHE A 47 2.17 -2.29 -8.55
CA PHE A 47 2.26 -1.95 -9.98
C PHE A 47 1.22 -2.67 -10.83
N ALA A 48 0.85 -3.90 -10.48
CA ALA A 48 -0.23 -4.64 -11.15
C ALA A 48 -1.61 -3.97 -10.99
N ASN A 49 -1.77 -3.13 -9.96
CA ASN A 49 -2.99 -2.37 -9.68
C ASN A 49 -2.95 -0.92 -10.18
N MET A 50 -1.94 -0.57 -10.98
CA MET A 50 -1.82 0.75 -11.62
C MET A 50 -2.04 0.65 -13.13
N SER A 51 -2.34 1.78 -13.78
CA SER A 51 -2.20 1.86 -15.24
C SER A 51 -0.74 1.78 -15.65
N GLU A 52 -0.44 1.25 -16.84
CA GLU A 52 0.93 1.15 -17.36
C GLU A 52 1.68 2.47 -17.30
N ARG A 53 1.01 3.57 -17.69
CA ARG A 53 1.56 4.91 -17.65
C ARG A 53 1.91 5.36 -16.22
N ALA A 54 1.02 5.12 -15.26
CA ALA A 54 1.28 5.51 -13.88
C ALA A 54 2.42 4.68 -13.27
N ALA A 55 2.43 3.37 -13.51
CA ALA A 55 3.51 2.49 -13.07
C ALA A 55 4.86 2.92 -13.67
N GLN A 56 4.90 3.28 -14.95
CA GLN A 56 6.11 3.76 -15.61
C GLN A 56 6.61 5.08 -14.99
N ASN A 57 5.72 6.05 -14.76
CA ASN A 57 6.08 7.31 -14.12
C ASN A 57 6.70 7.09 -12.73
N ILE A 58 6.10 6.22 -11.90
CA ILE A 58 6.63 5.91 -10.56
C ILE A 58 8.01 5.25 -10.65
N LYS A 59 8.19 4.30 -11.57
CA LYS A 59 9.50 3.63 -11.75
C LYS A 59 10.58 4.61 -12.16
N GLU A 60 10.28 5.51 -13.10
CA GLU A 60 11.20 6.57 -13.51
C GLU A 60 11.53 7.49 -12.33
N GLU A 61 10.53 7.92 -11.57
CA GLU A 61 10.74 8.79 -10.40
C GLU A 61 11.60 8.12 -9.33
N MET A 62 11.44 6.81 -9.11
CA MET A 62 12.31 6.01 -8.23
C MET A 62 13.76 5.95 -8.73
N GLU A 63 13.98 5.89 -10.04
CA GLU A 63 15.33 5.86 -10.66
C GLU A 63 16.04 7.21 -10.55
N TYR A 64 15.32 8.31 -10.71
CA TYR A 64 15.87 9.67 -10.57
C TYR A 64 16.04 10.12 -9.12
N MET A 65 15.46 9.39 -8.17
CA MET A 65 15.52 9.75 -6.76
C MET A 65 16.90 9.48 -6.17
N GLY A 66 17.54 10.53 -5.67
CA GLY A 66 18.83 10.46 -4.97
C GLY A 66 18.75 9.71 -3.62
N PRO A 67 19.80 9.79 -2.78
CA PRO A 67 19.76 9.23 -1.43
C PRO A 67 18.64 9.88 -0.61
N VAL A 68 17.85 9.06 0.10
CA VAL A 68 16.75 9.50 0.98
C VAL A 68 17.02 9.05 2.41
N ARG A 69 16.41 9.74 3.39
CA ARG A 69 16.54 9.36 4.79
C ARG A 69 15.57 8.24 5.12
N LEU A 70 15.99 7.28 5.94
CA LEU A 70 15.15 6.17 6.38
C LEU A 70 13.85 6.68 7.04
N ASN A 71 13.94 7.73 7.86
CA ASN A 71 12.78 8.34 8.52
C ASN A 71 11.73 8.85 7.52
N ASP A 72 12.15 9.38 6.37
CA ASP A 72 11.22 9.88 5.34
C ASP A 72 10.46 8.71 4.69
N VAL A 73 11.15 7.58 4.50
CA VAL A 73 10.55 6.33 4.01
C VAL A 73 9.55 5.77 5.03
N GLU A 74 9.91 5.72 6.31
CA GLU A 74 9.04 5.22 7.38
C GLU A 74 7.78 6.10 7.54
N MET A 75 7.91 7.42 7.44
CA MET A 75 6.76 8.34 7.44
C MET A 75 5.84 8.10 6.24
N ALA A 76 6.39 7.96 5.03
CA ALA A 76 5.61 7.66 3.85
C ALA A 76 4.87 6.31 3.96
N GLN A 77 5.54 5.27 4.47
CA GLN A 77 4.91 3.98 4.73
C GLN A 77 3.79 4.08 5.76
N GLN A 78 4.00 4.86 6.83
CA GLN A 78 3.00 5.08 7.87
C GLN A 78 1.78 5.85 7.35
N ASN A 79 1.98 6.88 6.52
CA ASN A 79 0.89 7.61 5.86
C ASN A 79 0.02 6.66 5.01
N ILE A 80 0.64 5.78 4.22
CA ILE A 80 -0.10 4.79 3.42
C ILE A 80 -0.87 3.82 4.31
N VAL A 81 -0.24 3.33 5.40
CA VAL A 81 -0.90 2.47 6.39
C VAL A 81 -2.12 3.15 7.02
N GLU A 82 -2.04 4.44 7.31
CA GLU A 82 -3.16 5.21 7.87
C GLU A 82 -4.31 5.37 6.88
N ILE A 83 -4.01 5.60 5.60
CA ILE A 83 -5.02 5.63 4.53
C ILE A 83 -5.72 4.27 4.42
N VAL A 84 -4.95 3.18 4.37
CA VAL A 84 -5.50 1.82 4.28
C VAL A 84 -6.40 1.51 5.48
N ARG A 85 -5.99 1.88 6.70
CA ARG A 85 -6.81 1.68 7.90
C ARG A 85 -8.09 2.51 7.87
N ARG A 86 -8.02 3.76 7.44
CA ARG A 86 -9.21 4.60 7.30
C ARG A 86 -10.22 3.99 6.32
N LEU A 87 -9.74 3.46 5.20
CA LEU A 87 -10.57 2.78 4.20
C LEU A 87 -11.07 1.41 4.67
N GLU A 88 -10.31 0.71 5.53
CA GLU A 88 -10.77 -0.50 6.23
C GLU A 88 -11.92 -0.15 7.19
N GLU A 89 -11.77 0.93 7.96
CA GLU A 89 -12.79 1.42 8.91
C GLU A 89 -14.06 1.91 8.20
N SER A 90 -13.96 2.46 6.98
CA SER A 90 -15.13 2.83 6.16
C SER A 90 -15.77 1.63 5.45
N GLY A 91 -15.13 0.46 5.45
CA GLY A 91 -15.58 -0.75 4.75
C GLY A 91 -15.26 -0.75 3.24
N GLU A 92 -14.47 0.20 2.76
CA GLU A 92 -14.01 0.26 1.36
C GLU A 92 -12.87 -0.73 1.07
N ILE A 93 -12.07 -1.06 2.09
CA ILE A 93 -11.02 -2.06 2.02
C ILE A 93 -11.34 -3.25 2.92
N ILE A 94 -11.13 -4.46 2.40
CA ILE A 94 -11.19 -5.70 3.18
C ILE A 94 -9.79 -6.28 3.25
N ILE A 95 -9.31 -6.52 4.47
CA ILE A 95 -7.99 -7.11 4.75
C ILE A 95 -8.17 -8.56 5.18
N ALA A 96 -7.56 -9.49 4.44
CA ALA A 96 -7.63 -10.91 4.76
C ALA A 96 -7.08 -11.20 6.17
N GLY A 97 -7.81 -11.99 6.97
CA GLY A 97 -7.40 -12.40 8.31
C GLY A 97 -7.64 -11.37 9.43
N ARG A 98 -8.17 -10.18 9.12
CA ARG A 98 -8.56 -9.17 10.12
C ARG A 98 -10.08 -9.03 10.31
N GLY A 99 -10.87 -9.47 9.34
CA GLY A 99 -12.27 -9.80 9.54
C GLY A 99 -12.36 -11.23 10.08
N GLY A 100 -12.90 -11.40 11.30
CA GLY A 100 -13.24 -12.75 11.77
C GLY A 100 -14.13 -13.43 10.73
N ASP A 101 -13.84 -14.69 10.43
CA ASP A 101 -14.56 -15.58 9.52
C ASP A 101 -16.01 -15.16 9.23
N SER A 102 -16.18 -14.35 8.19
CA SER A 102 -17.48 -14.24 7.53
C SER A 102 -17.25 -14.58 6.07
N GLU A 103 -17.43 -15.87 5.81
CA GLU A 103 -17.80 -16.45 4.53
C GLU A 103 -18.53 -15.41 3.66
N LEU A 104 -17.85 -14.92 2.63
CA LEU A 104 -18.54 -14.59 1.39
C LEU A 104 -18.32 -15.77 0.44
N ILE A 105 -19.18 -16.77 0.61
CA ILE A 105 -19.49 -17.72 -0.45
C ILE A 105 -20.49 -17.02 -1.38
N VAL A 106 -20.15 -16.88 -2.65
CA VAL A 106 -21.11 -16.88 -3.76
C VAL A 106 -20.62 -17.87 -4.80
#